data_AF-A0A351MUI7-F1
#
_entry.id   AF-A0A351MUI7-F1
#
_cell.length_a   1.000
_cell.length_b   1.000
_cell.length_c   1.000
_cell.angle_alpha   90.00
_cell.angle_beta   90.00
_cell.angle_gamma   90.00
#
_symmetry.space_group_name_H-M   'P 1'
#
loop_
_entity.id
_entity.type
_entity.pdbx_description
1 polymer ?
#
loop_
_entity_poly.entity_id
_entity_poly.type
_entity_poly.pdbx_seq_one_letter_code
_entity_poly.pdbx_strand_id
1 'polypeptide(L)' 'GFANARDRLSEDSHVVAVIGDAALTCGVTMEALNNAASSTKRLIVILNDN' A
#
# COMPACT_ATOMS: atom_id res chain seq x y z
N GLY A 1 -0.10 -5.89 3.79
CA GLY A 1 -0.83 -7.11 4.18
C GLY A 1 -1.62 -7.68 3.02
N PHE A 2 -2.79 -7.12 2.73
CA PHE A 2 -3.71 -7.61 1.69
C PHE A 2 -3.09 -7.81 0.31
N ALA A 3 -2.27 -6.88 -0.17
CA ALA A 3 -1.61 -7.01 -1.48
C ALA A 3 -0.62 -8.20 -1.56
N ASN A 4 0.12 -8.46 -0.48
CA ASN A 4 1.00 -9.62 -0.38
C ASN A 4 0.18 -10.93 -0.30
N ALA A 5 -0.91 -10.94 0.48
CA ALA A 5 -1.81 -12.09 0.53
C ALA A 5 -2.39 -12.43 -0.85
N ARG A 6 -2.87 -11.43 -1.60
CA ARG A 6 -3.32 -11.58 -2.98
C ARG A 6 -2.23 -12.22 -3.86
N ASP A 7 -1.00 -11.70 -3.79
CA ASP A 7 0.12 -12.23 -4.59
C ASP A 7 0.43 -13.70 -4.27
N ARG A 8 0.28 -14.10 -3.00
CA ARG A 8 0.49 -15.49 -2.55
C ARG A 8 -0.64 -16.41 -2.98
N LEU A 9 -1.86 -15.89 -3.10
CA LEU A 9 -3.03 -16.63 -3.56
C LEU A 9 -3.13 -16.65 -5.10
N SER A 10 -2.20 -16.02 -5.81
CA SER A 10 -2.24 -15.84 -7.28
C SER A 10 -3.56 -15.24 -7.77
N GLU A 11 -4.15 -14.38 -6.96
CA GLU A 11 -5.38 -13.67 -7.31
C GLU A 11 -5.05 -12.41 -8.11
N ASP A 12 -6.01 -11.99 -8.95
CA ASP A 12 -5.84 -10.79 -9.79
C ASP A 12 -6.62 -9.56 -9.32
N SER A 13 -7.08 -9.57 -8.07
CA SER A 13 -7.77 -8.42 -7.48
C SER A 13 -6.87 -7.18 -7.38
N HIS A 14 -7.49 -6.00 -7.33
CA HIS A 14 -6.80 -4.74 -7.10
C HIS A 14 -6.88 -4.39 -5.61
N VAL A 15 -5.72 -4.04 -5.03
CA VAL A 15 -5.64 -3.50 -3.67
C VAL A 15 -5.32 -2.03 -3.80
N VAL A 16 -6.25 -1.19 -3.34
CA VAL A 16 -6.18 0.27 -3.41
C VAL A 16 -6.20 0.83 -2.00
N ALA A 17 -5.21 1.65 -1.66
CA ALA A 17 -5.17 2.39 -0.40
C ALA A 17 -5.35 3.89 -0.68
N VAL A 18 -6.24 4.55 0.05
CA VAL A 18 -6.40 6.01 -0.01
C VAL A 18 -5.77 6.59 1.26
N ILE A 19 -4.83 7.51 1.09
CA ILE A 19 -4.03 8.09 2.18
C ILE A 19 -4.10 9.61 2.08
N GLY A 20 -4.33 10.31 3.19
CA GLY A 20 -4.24 11.77 3.24
C GLY A 20 -2.79 12.27 3.26
N ASP A 21 -2.54 13.49 2.79
CA ASP A 21 -1.26 14.20 2.87
C ASP A 21 -0.66 14.21 4.29
N ALA A 22 -1.45 14.53 5.31
CA ALA A 22 -1.01 14.55 6.70
C ALA A 22 -0.60 13.14 7.19
N ALA A 23 -1.30 12.10 6.75
CA ALA A 23 -1.02 10.72 7.13
C ALA A 23 0.24 10.16 6.46
N LEU A 24 0.63 10.68 5.29
CA LEU A 24 1.84 10.26 4.58
C LEU A 24 3.12 10.60 5.36
N THR A 25 3.10 11.68 6.13
CA THR A 25 4.25 12.12 6.93
C THR A 25 4.47 11.28 8.19
N CYS A 26 3.52 10.40 8.55
CA CYS A 26 3.67 9.53 9.70
C CYS A 26 4.73 8.44 9.44
N GLY A 27 5.64 8.24 10.39
CA GLY A 27 6.71 7.23 10.30
C GLY A 27 6.16 5.82 10.00
N VAL A 28 5.03 5.46 10.60
CA VAL A 28 4.37 4.15 10.38
C VAL A 28 3.89 4.00 8.93
N THR A 29 3.41 5.08 8.31
CA THR A 29 3.01 5.06 6.88
C THR A 29 4.23 4.85 5.99
N MET A 30 5.33 5.55 6.28
CA MET A 30 6.58 5.41 5.54
C MET A 30 7.18 4.01 5.69
N GLU A 31 7.17 3.43 6.88
CA GLU A 31 7.59 2.06 7.13
C GLU A 31 6.71 1.05 6.38
N ALA A 32 5.38 1.24 6.40
CA ALA A 32 4.45 0.39 5.68
C ALA A 32 4.66 0.45 4.16
N LEU A 33 4.93 1.63 3.60
CA LEU A 33 5.26 1.82 2.18
C LEU A 33 6.59 1.17 1.81
N ASN A 34 7.62 1.35 2.64
CA ASN A 34 8.91 0.71 2.42
C ASN A 34 8.80 -0.83 2.47
N ASN A 35 8.02 -1.37 3.41
CA ASN A 35 7.71 -2.78 3.46
C ASN A 35 6.86 -3.23 2.26
N ALA A 36 5.92 -2.42 1.79
CA ALA A 36 5.13 -2.75 0.60
C ALA A 36 5.99 -2.87 -0.66
N ALA A 37 7.01 -2.00 -0.81
CA ALA A 37 7.94 -2.02 -1.94
C ALA A 37 8.70 -3.34 -2.09
N SER A 38 9.00 -4.03 -0.98
CA SER A 38 9.70 -5.33 -1.00
C SER A 38 8.76 -6.54 -0.92
N SER A 39 7.51 -6.34 -0.46
CA SER A 39 6.63 -7.45 -0.07
C SER A 39 5.44 -7.71 -1.01
N THR A 40 5.16 -6.84 -1.98
CA THR A 40 4.09 -7.07 -2.97
C THR A 40 4.49 -6.60 -4.36
N LYS A 41 3.95 -7.26 -5.39
CA LYS A 41 4.17 -6.91 -6.79
C LYS A 41 3.30 -5.74 -7.25
N ARG A 42 2.14 -5.51 -6.62
CA ARG A 42 1.13 -4.55 -7.11
C ARG A 42 0.30 -3.95 -5.98
N LEU A 43 0.50 -2.67 -5.71
CA LEU A 43 -0.31 -1.89 -4.78
C LEU A 43 -0.60 -0.53 -5.42
N ILE A 44 -1.86 -0.09 -5.39
CA ILE A 44 -2.26 1.24 -5.86
C ILE A 44 -2.46 2.11 -4.63
N VAL A 45 -1.80 3.26 -4.60
CA VAL A 45 -1.95 4.25 -3.53
C VAL A 45 -2.48 5.53 -4.14
N ILE A 46 -3.57 6.03 -3.59
CA ILE A 46 -4.16 7.33 -3.93
C ILE A 46 -3.81 8.29 -2.80
N LEU A 47 -2.99 9.29 -3.12
CA LEU A 47 -2.72 10.40 -2.21
C LEU A 47 -3.86 11.42 -2.35
N ASN A 48 -4.63 11.57 -1.28
CA ASN A 48 -5.62 12.63 -1.13
C ASN A 48 -4.94 13.83 -0.48
N ASP A 49 -4.40 14.69 -1.32
CA ASP A 49 -3.85 15.99 -0.95
C ASP A 49 -4.94 17.04 -1.15
N ASN A 50 -5.46 17.58 -0.04
CA ASN A 50 -6.58 18.53 -0.02
C ASN A 50 -6.13 19.91 0.44
#